data_AF-A0A1G7B166-F1
#
_entry.id   AF-A0A1G7B166-F1
#
_cell.length_a   1.000
_cell.length_b   1.000
_cell.length_c   1.000
_cell.angle_alpha   90.00
_cell.angle_beta   90.00
_cell.angle_gamma   90.00
#
_symmetry.space_group_name_H-M   'P 1'
#
loop_
_entity.id
_entity.type
_entity.pdbx_description
1 polymer ?
#
loop_
_entity_poly.entity_id
_entity_poly.type
_entity_poly.pdbx_seq_one_letter_code
_entity_poly.pdbx_strand_id
1 'polypeptide(L)'
;MTLSRDYILDALAWEKSEDYNEGLRLWKQRYGDQSITYRALCTGDHPFNRDKMRDGLMKEVEPIADETTVDSEKTGSISAAETAKLESEMSDLSWNLDDLKDRMSYLEDTVDDLTGANLPPEPIPAKAPDEPDEIREMRDTTYSLMDERIALKQRLRELPDPGRRADRQVAALRILAITDELDVLFAKIDYFREHGRVPQDIVIKEDDIKLPKRMLNIRTYISKTLKKINESKDTAKKKELEKVLEHWRKQLSEIETEL
;
A
#
# COMPACT_ATOMS: atom_id res chain seq x y z
N MET A 1 -1.71 -1.43 -33.15
CA MET A 1 -2.45 -2.37 -32.29
C MET A 1 -3.92 -2.09 -32.54
N THR A 2 -4.70 -3.07 -32.95
CA THR A 2 -6.16 -2.92 -33.03
C THR A 2 -6.72 -2.91 -31.62
N LEU A 3 -7.52 -1.91 -31.27
CA LEU A 3 -8.20 -1.87 -29.97
C LEU A 3 -9.21 -3.03 -29.90
N SER A 4 -9.30 -3.70 -28.76
CA SER A 4 -10.36 -4.69 -28.53
C SER A 4 -11.72 -3.98 -28.54
N ARG A 5 -12.75 -4.61 -29.10
CA ARG A 5 -14.13 -4.11 -29.08
C ARG A 5 -14.60 -3.81 -27.64
N ASP A 6 -14.24 -4.67 -26.70
CA ASP A 6 -14.61 -4.52 -25.29
C ASP A 6 -14.03 -3.24 -24.69
N TYR A 7 -12.78 -2.91 -25.03
CA TYR A 7 -12.14 -1.67 -24.58
C TYR A 7 -12.87 -0.43 -25.11
N ILE A 8 -13.34 -0.46 -26.35
CA ILE A 8 -14.08 0.66 -26.95
C ILE A 8 -15.41 0.87 -26.22
N LEU A 9 -16.15 -0.21 -25.94
CA LEU A 9 -17.41 -0.14 -25.19
C LEU A 9 -17.20 0.38 -23.77
N ASP A 10 -16.18 -0.12 -23.08
CA ASP A 10 -15.85 0.33 -21.73
C ASP A 10 -15.45 1.82 -21.73
N ALA A 11 -14.67 2.29 -22.71
CA ALA A 11 -14.27 3.69 -22.81
C ALA A 11 -15.48 4.63 -23.05
N LEU A 12 -16.44 4.21 -23.90
CA LEU A 12 -17.69 4.95 -24.13
C LEU A 12 -18.62 4.93 -22.90
N ALA A 13 -18.67 3.81 -22.17
CA ALA A 13 -19.43 3.72 -20.93
C ALA A 13 -18.80 4.63 -19.84
N TRP A 14 -17.48 4.64 -19.76
CA TRP A 14 -16.72 5.49 -18.85
C TRP A 14 -16.92 6.98 -19.14
N GLU A 15 -16.96 7.41 -20.40
CA GLU A 15 -17.21 8.81 -20.75
C GLU A 15 -18.52 9.34 -20.16
N LYS A 16 -19.54 8.48 -20.07
CA LYS A 16 -20.85 8.82 -19.50
C LYS A 16 -20.86 8.78 -17.97
N SER A 17 -20.16 7.83 -17.36
CA SER A 17 -20.15 7.69 -15.90
C SER A 17 -19.21 8.68 -15.21
N GLU A 18 -18.16 9.12 -15.91
CA GLU A 18 -17.07 9.94 -15.40
C GLU A 18 -16.43 9.38 -14.10
N ASP A 19 -16.47 8.07 -13.89
CA ASP A 19 -15.80 7.42 -12.74
C ASP A 19 -14.28 7.42 -12.95
N TYR A 20 -13.57 8.16 -12.10
CA TYR A 20 -12.13 8.34 -12.22
C TYR A 20 -11.34 7.04 -12.04
N ASN A 21 -11.78 6.14 -11.15
CA ASN A 21 -11.08 4.88 -10.87
C ASN A 21 -11.20 3.93 -12.06
N GLU A 22 -12.37 3.91 -12.69
CA GLU A 22 -12.61 3.10 -13.88
C GLU A 22 -11.77 3.61 -15.07
N GLY A 23 -11.63 4.92 -15.20
CA GLY A 23 -10.73 5.52 -16.19
C GLY A 23 -9.25 5.18 -15.96
N LEU A 24 -8.79 5.11 -14.70
CA LEU A 24 -7.45 4.62 -14.37
C LEU A 24 -7.26 3.14 -14.75
N ARG A 25 -8.28 2.29 -14.53
CA ARG A 25 -8.27 0.88 -14.93
C ARG A 25 -8.09 0.74 -16.44
N LEU A 26 -8.91 1.46 -17.21
CA LEU A 26 -8.85 1.48 -18.68
C LEU A 26 -7.53 2.02 -19.20
N TRP A 27 -7.00 3.09 -18.58
CA TRP A 27 -5.70 3.64 -18.94
C TRP A 27 -4.58 2.64 -18.71
N LYS A 28 -4.57 1.96 -17.56
CA LYS A 28 -3.57 0.92 -17.23
C LYS A 28 -3.65 -0.24 -18.21
N GLN A 29 -4.85 -0.70 -18.55
CA GLN A 29 -5.05 -1.79 -19.50
C GLN A 29 -4.45 -1.46 -20.88
N ARG A 30 -4.55 -0.20 -21.31
CA ARG A 30 -4.09 0.23 -22.64
C ARG A 30 -2.61 0.60 -22.69
N TYR A 31 -2.15 1.44 -21.77
CA TYR A 31 -0.82 2.05 -21.82
C TYR A 31 0.18 1.40 -20.85
N GLY A 32 -0.28 0.48 -19.99
CA GLY A 32 0.51 -0.12 -18.93
C GLY A 32 0.70 0.78 -17.72
N ASP A 33 1.11 0.17 -16.62
CA ASP A 33 1.40 0.83 -15.33
C ASP A 33 2.73 1.62 -15.34
N GLN A 34 3.64 1.28 -16.26
CA GLN A 34 4.93 1.95 -16.37
C GLN A 34 4.85 3.35 -16.98
N SER A 35 3.72 3.68 -17.63
CA SER A 35 3.50 4.98 -18.25
C SER A 35 3.66 6.13 -17.24
N ILE A 36 4.45 7.14 -17.60
CA ILE A 36 4.64 8.34 -16.77
C ILE A 36 3.30 9.04 -16.58
N THR A 37 2.47 9.10 -17.62
CA THR A 37 1.13 9.68 -17.55
C THR A 37 0.24 8.92 -16.57
N TYR A 38 0.30 7.58 -16.57
CA TYR A 38 -0.47 6.78 -15.61
C TYR A 38 -0.09 7.13 -14.16
N ARG A 39 1.22 7.20 -13.86
CA ARG A 39 1.71 7.61 -12.53
C ARG A 39 1.26 9.02 -12.14
N ALA A 40 1.18 9.94 -13.10
CA ALA A 40 0.63 11.28 -12.86
C ALA A 40 -0.90 11.23 -12.62
N LEU A 41 -1.65 10.41 -13.35
CA LEU A 41 -3.08 10.23 -13.11
C LEU A 41 -3.37 9.62 -11.72
N CYS A 42 -2.48 8.76 -11.21
CA CYS A 42 -2.60 8.20 -9.85
C CYS A 42 -2.43 9.23 -8.72
N THR A 43 -2.00 10.47 -8.99
CA THR A 43 -1.84 11.47 -7.91
C THR A 43 -3.17 12.02 -7.38
N GLY A 44 -4.27 11.78 -8.10
CA GLY A 44 -5.61 12.10 -7.63
C GLY A 44 -6.54 12.58 -8.74
N ASP A 45 -7.81 12.66 -8.37
CA ASP A 45 -8.91 13.13 -9.21
C ASP A 45 -8.98 14.66 -9.19
N HIS A 46 -8.42 15.29 -10.23
CA HIS A 46 -8.53 16.74 -10.44
C HIS A 46 -8.84 17.06 -11.91
N PRO A 47 -9.42 18.24 -12.21
CA PRO A 47 -9.93 18.56 -13.55
C PRO A 47 -8.91 18.32 -14.67
N PHE A 48 -7.67 18.77 -14.48
CA PHE A 48 -6.59 18.54 -15.46
C PHE A 48 -6.34 17.05 -15.76
N ASN A 49 -6.41 16.17 -14.74
CA ASN A 49 -6.21 14.74 -14.94
C ASN A 49 -7.42 14.10 -15.62
N ARG A 50 -8.64 14.55 -15.31
CA ARG A 50 -9.86 14.10 -16.00
C ARG A 50 -9.80 14.43 -17.49
N ASP A 51 -9.45 15.67 -17.83
CA ASP A 51 -9.31 16.11 -19.22
C ASP A 51 -8.22 15.29 -19.92
N LYS A 52 -7.06 15.12 -19.28
CA LYS A 52 -5.96 14.34 -19.85
C LYS A 52 -6.32 12.87 -20.06
N MET A 53 -7.08 12.30 -19.13
CA MET A 53 -7.57 10.94 -19.19
C MET A 53 -8.59 10.78 -20.34
N ARG A 54 -9.53 11.72 -20.46
CA ARG A 54 -10.51 11.77 -21.55
C ARG A 54 -9.83 11.86 -22.89
N ASP A 55 -8.93 12.81 -23.07
CA ASP A 55 -8.17 13.00 -24.31
C ASP A 55 -7.43 11.72 -24.72
N GLY A 56 -6.76 11.05 -23.78
CA GLY A 56 -6.00 9.84 -24.09
C GLY A 56 -6.87 8.63 -24.39
N LEU A 57 -7.93 8.41 -23.62
CA LEU A 57 -8.83 7.27 -23.84
C LEU A 57 -9.62 7.43 -25.15
N MET A 58 -10.08 8.65 -25.48
CA MET A 58 -11.02 8.89 -26.59
C MET A 58 -10.35 9.16 -27.94
N LYS A 59 -9.08 9.55 -27.98
CA LYS A 59 -8.35 9.90 -29.22
C LYS A 59 -8.43 8.87 -30.36
N GLU A 60 -8.62 7.59 -30.04
CA GLU A 60 -8.74 6.52 -31.04
C GLU A 60 -10.14 5.87 -31.06
N VAL A 61 -11.06 6.31 -30.17
CA VAL A 61 -12.46 5.86 -30.14
C VAL A 61 -13.31 6.69 -31.10
N GLU A 62 -13.09 8.01 -31.14
CA GLU A 62 -13.79 8.95 -32.04
C GLU A 62 -13.82 8.52 -33.52
N PRO A 63 -12.71 8.10 -34.16
CA PRO A 63 -12.74 7.73 -35.57
C PRO A 63 -13.54 6.45 -35.87
N ILE A 64 -13.71 5.56 -34.88
CA ILE A 64 -14.45 4.30 -35.05
C ILE A 64 -15.96 4.53 -34.87
N ALA A 65 -16.34 5.49 -34.01
CA ALA A 65 -17.72 5.88 -33.82
C ALA A 65 -18.33 6.51 -35.08
N ASP A 66 -17.55 7.29 -35.83
CA ASP A 66 -18.00 7.88 -37.10
C ASP A 66 -18.18 6.82 -38.20
N GLU A 67 -17.30 5.81 -38.30
CA GLU A 67 -17.46 4.73 -39.29
C GLU A 67 -18.59 3.74 -38.96
N THR A 68 -19.05 3.67 -37.70
CA THR A 68 -20.17 2.82 -37.28
C THR A 68 -21.55 3.47 -37.43
N THR A 69 -21.64 4.70 -37.95
CA THR A 69 -22.92 5.32 -38.36
C THR A 69 -23.41 4.88 -39.75
N VAL A 70 -22.74 3.92 -40.39
CA VAL A 70 -23.21 3.28 -41.62
C VAL A 70 -24.08 2.06 -41.26
N ASP A 71 -25.35 2.11 -41.66
CA ASP A 71 -26.37 1.04 -41.62
C ASP A 71 -27.22 0.85 -40.34
N SER A 72 -27.70 1.94 -39.71
CA SER A 72 -28.83 1.83 -38.76
C SER A 72 -30.18 1.49 -39.42
N GLU A 73 -30.24 1.34 -40.74
CA GLU A 73 -31.45 0.90 -41.47
C GLU A 73 -31.58 -0.64 -41.59
N LYS A 74 -30.64 -1.39 -41.01
CA LYS A 74 -30.71 -2.85 -40.89
C LYS A 74 -30.85 -3.32 -39.44
N THR A 75 -31.64 -2.62 -38.61
CA THR A 75 -32.31 -3.31 -37.50
C THR A 75 -33.39 -4.21 -38.09
N GLY A 76 -32.96 -5.39 -38.58
CA GLY A 76 -33.88 -6.47 -38.89
C GLY A 76 -34.75 -6.70 -37.65
N SER A 77 -36.06 -6.67 -37.83
CA SER A 77 -37.04 -7.03 -36.82
C SER A 77 -36.57 -8.32 -36.14
N ILE A 78 -36.06 -8.20 -34.92
CA ILE A 78 -35.74 -9.36 -34.07
C ILE A 78 -37.04 -10.14 -33.98
N SER A 79 -36.99 -11.39 -34.42
CA SER A 79 -38.20 -12.19 -34.46
C SER A 79 -38.71 -12.42 -33.03
N ALA A 80 -40.03 -12.54 -32.85
CA ALA A 80 -40.60 -12.86 -31.54
C ALA A 80 -40.01 -14.14 -30.90
N ALA A 81 -39.45 -15.03 -31.73
CA ALA A 81 -38.75 -16.23 -31.29
C ALA A 81 -37.38 -15.91 -30.65
N GLU A 82 -36.64 -14.95 -31.20
CA GLU A 82 -35.35 -14.51 -30.63
C GLU A 82 -35.55 -13.73 -29.34
N THR A 83 -36.59 -12.90 -29.22
CA THR A 83 -36.93 -12.23 -27.96
C THR A 83 -37.31 -13.23 -26.87
N ALA A 84 -38.13 -14.25 -27.20
CA ALA A 84 -38.48 -15.30 -26.24
C ALA A 84 -37.27 -16.13 -25.79
N LYS A 85 -36.31 -16.38 -26.70
CA LYS A 85 -35.06 -17.06 -26.37
C LYS A 85 -34.21 -16.23 -25.40
N LEU A 86 -34.06 -14.92 -25.68
CA LEU A 86 -33.32 -14.01 -24.81
C LEU A 86 -33.97 -13.85 -23.43
N GLU A 87 -35.30 -13.80 -23.35
CA GLU A 87 -36.02 -13.76 -22.08
C GLU A 87 -35.80 -15.04 -21.26
N SER A 88 -35.77 -16.20 -21.90
CA SER A 88 -35.44 -17.47 -21.24
C SER A 88 -34.01 -17.49 -20.71
N GLU A 89 -33.04 -17.06 -21.50
CA GLU A 89 -31.63 -16.99 -21.09
C GLU A 89 -31.41 -15.98 -19.95
N MET A 90 -32.12 -14.85 -19.97
CA MET A 90 -32.10 -13.86 -18.88
C MET A 90 -32.70 -14.42 -17.59
N SER A 91 -33.77 -15.20 -17.68
CA SER A 91 -34.37 -15.86 -16.52
C SER A 91 -33.38 -16.85 -15.89
N ASP A 92 -32.71 -17.69 -16.70
CA ASP A 92 -31.72 -18.65 -16.21
C ASP A 92 -30.51 -17.95 -15.56
N LEU A 93 -30.06 -16.83 -16.13
CA LEU A 93 -29.01 -16.00 -15.53
C LEU A 93 -29.44 -15.38 -14.19
N SER A 94 -30.70 -14.95 -14.06
CA SER A 94 -31.23 -14.43 -12.80
C SER A 94 -31.21 -15.47 -11.68
N TRP A 95 -31.63 -16.71 -11.98
CA TRP A 95 -31.60 -17.80 -11.02
C TRP A 95 -30.17 -18.12 -10.54
N ASN A 96 -29.20 -18.12 -11.46
CA ASN A 96 -27.80 -18.33 -11.10
C ASN A 96 -27.21 -17.19 -10.24
N LEU A 97 -27.69 -15.96 -10.44
CA LEU A 97 -27.25 -14.80 -9.65
C LEU A 97 -27.74 -14.91 -8.20
N ASP A 98 -28.96 -15.38 -7.99
CA ASP A 98 -29.51 -15.55 -6.64
C ASP A 98 -28.83 -16.72 -5.89
N ASP A 99 -28.56 -17.86 -6.56
CA ASP A 99 -27.75 -18.95 -5.98
C ASP A 99 -26.34 -18.49 -5.59
N LEU A 100 -25.72 -17.63 -6.42
CA LEU A 100 -24.40 -17.08 -6.12
C LEU A 100 -24.43 -16.16 -4.90
N LYS A 101 -25.48 -15.35 -4.72
CA LYS A 101 -25.65 -14.50 -3.54
C LYS A 101 -25.81 -15.31 -2.27
N ASP A 102 -26.63 -16.36 -2.31
CA ASP A 102 -26.83 -17.24 -1.15
C ASP A 102 -25.53 -17.95 -0.77
N ARG A 103 -24.75 -18.39 -1.76
CA ARG A 103 -23.41 -18.96 -1.54
C ARG A 103 -22.41 -17.96 -0.98
N MET A 104 -22.45 -16.71 -1.43
CA MET A 104 -21.62 -15.65 -0.86
C MET A 104 -21.98 -15.38 0.60
N SER A 105 -23.27 -15.27 0.92
CA SER A 105 -23.75 -15.10 2.30
C SER A 105 -23.28 -16.25 3.20
N TYR A 106 -23.39 -17.49 2.73
CA TYR A 106 -22.91 -18.65 3.48
C TYR A 106 -21.39 -18.63 3.70
N LEU A 107 -20.63 -18.19 2.70
CA LEU A 107 -19.17 -18.05 2.82
C LEU A 107 -18.78 -16.93 3.78
N GLU A 108 -19.51 -15.81 3.81
CA GLU A 108 -19.30 -14.74 4.80
C GLU A 108 -19.48 -15.27 6.23
N ASP A 109 -20.59 -15.97 6.50
CA ASP A 109 -20.84 -16.59 7.81
C ASP A 109 -19.74 -17.62 8.17
N THR A 110 -19.33 -18.44 7.21
CA THR A 110 -18.29 -19.46 7.43
C THR A 110 -16.92 -18.82 7.69
N VAL A 111 -16.62 -17.71 7.03
CA VAL A 111 -15.38 -16.94 7.27
C VAL A 111 -15.40 -16.32 8.66
N ASP A 112 -16.54 -15.79 9.11
CA ASP A 112 -16.67 -15.24 10.47
C ASP A 112 -16.47 -16.32 11.55
N ASP A 113 -16.99 -17.53 11.32
CA ASP A 113 -16.78 -18.68 12.20
C ASP A 113 -15.32 -19.14 12.22
N LEU A 114 -14.66 -19.20 11.06
CA LEU A 114 -13.27 -19.67 10.93
C LEU A 114 -12.24 -18.64 11.39
N THR A 115 -12.49 -17.36 11.18
CA THR A 115 -11.59 -16.28 11.60
C THR A 115 -11.70 -15.99 13.10
N GLY A 116 -12.68 -16.60 13.78
CA GLY A 116 -12.88 -16.40 15.21
C GLY A 116 -13.36 -14.99 15.56
N ALA A 117 -13.92 -14.25 14.59
CA ALA A 117 -14.50 -12.92 14.82
C ALA A 117 -15.65 -12.96 15.85
N ASN A 118 -16.31 -14.11 15.98
CA ASN A 118 -17.35 -14.39 16.99
C ASN A 118 -16.87 -15.22 18.19
N LEU A 119 -15.57 -15.54 18.30
CA LEU A 119 -15.09 -16.14 19.55
C LEU A 119 -15.28 -15.11 20.66
N PRO A 120 -15.90 -15.48 21.80
CA PRO A 120 -15.95 -14.60 22.94
C PRO A 120 -14.50 -14.19 23.26
N PRO A 121 -14.22 -12.89 23.46
CA PRO A 121 -12.87 -12.45 23.74
C PRO A 121 -12.31 -13.32 24.84
N GLU A 122 -11.11 -13.88 24.64
CA GLU A 122 -10.48 -14.72 25.66
C GLU A 122 -10.59 -13.99 26.99
N PRO A 123 -11.10 -14.66 28.04
CA PRO A 123 -11.33 -14.00 29.32
C PRO A 123 -10.00 -13.37 29.73
N ILE A 124 -10.00 -12.03 29.89
CA ILE A 124 -8.83 -11.28 30.31
C ILE A 124 -8.29 -12.00 31.54
N PRO A 125 -7.08 -12.59 31.48
CA PRO A 125 -6.59 -13.43 32.56
C PRO A 125 -6.65 -12.60 33.83
N ALA A 126 -7.39 -13.11 34.83
CA ALA A 126 -7.56 -12.43 36.09
C ALA A 126 -6.18 -11.97 36.59
N LYS A 127 -6.05 -10.69 36.94
CA LYS A 127 -4.79 -10.07 37.37
C LYS A 127 -4.08 -11.04 38.31
N ALA A 128 -2.93 -11.57 37.90
CA ALA A 128 -2.14 -12.41 38.76
C ALA A 128 -1.84 -11.59 40.03
N PRO A 129 -2.11 -12.10 41.23
CA PRO A 129 -1.98 -11.32 42.46
C PRO A 129 -0.55 -10.79 42.70
N ASP A 130 0.44 -11.37 42.01
CA ASP A 130 1.86 -11.02 42.11
C ASP A 130 2.40 -10.22 40.91
N GLU A 131 1.53 -9.57 40.13
CA GLU A 131 1.96 -8.74 38.99
C GLU A 131 2.73 -7.48 39.47
N PRO A 132 3.97 -7.24 39.00
CA PRO A 132 4.74 -6.04 39.34
C PRO A 132 4.01 -4.76 38.96
N ASP A 133 4.16 -3.71 39.78
CA ASP A 133 3.49 -2.42 39.53
C ASP A 133 3.86 -1.83 38.16
N GLU A 134 5.09 -2.04 37.68
CA GLU A 134 5.52 -1.63 36.33
C GLU A 134 4.66 -2.23 35.21
N ILE A 135 4.29 -3.51 35.30
CA ILE A 135 3.45 -4.16 34.28
C ILE A 135 2.01 -3.65 34.36
N ARG A 136 1.53 -3.34 35.57
CA ARG A 136 0.22 -2.72 35.78
C ARG A 136 0.16 -1.34 35.13
N GLU A 137 1.17 -0.51 35.35
CA GLU A 137 1.29 0.81 34.70
C GLU A 137 1.38 0.69 33.18
N MET A 138 2.12 -0.29 32.65
CA MET A 138 2.19 -0.55 31.21
C MET A 138 0.81 -0.88 30.64
N ARG A 139 0.01 -1.74 31.30
CA ARG A 139 -1.36 -2.08 30.86
C ARG A 139 -2.27 -0.87 30.86
N ASP A 140 -2.25 -0.08 31.94
CA ASP A 140 -3.06 1.14 32.05
C ASP A 140 -2.69 2.15 30.93
N THR A 141 -1.38 2.27 30.64
CA THR A 141 -0.86 3.08 29.53
C THR A 141 -1.34 2.55 28.17
N THR A 142 -1.29 1.23 27.94
CA THR A 142 -1.78 0.59 26.72
C THR A 142 -3.25 0.93 26.46
N TYR A 143 -4.12 0.81 27.47
CA TYR A 143 -5.54 1.15 27.32
C TYR A 143 -5.74 2.64 27.01
N SER A 144 -5.05 3.52 27.71
CA SER A 144 -5.12 4.97 27.45
C SER A 144 -4.69 5.31 26.01
N LEU A 145 -3.64 4.66 25.49
CA LEU A 145 -3.17 4.86 24.13
C LEU A 145 -4.15 4.31 23.08
N MET A 146 -4.81 3.18 23.36
CA MET A 146 -5.88 2.66 22.50
C MET A 146 -7.05 3.63 22.40
N ASP A 147 -7.49 4.19 23.53
CA ASP A 147 -8.57 5.18 23.55
C ASP A 147 -8.19 6.45 22.78
N GLU A 148 -6.96 6.95 22.97
CA GLU A 148 -6.43 8.09 22.20
C GLU A 148 -6.45 7.79 20.70
N ARG A 149 -5.98 6.60 20.30
CA ARG A 149 -5.97 6.15 18.90
C ARG A 149 -7.37 6.08 18.30
N ILE A 150 -8.36 5.58 19.05
CA ILE A 150 -9.77 5.52 18.61
C ILE A 150 -10.30 6.95 18.40
N ALA A 151 -10.06 7.85 19.35
CA ALA A 151 -10.47 9.25 19.25
C ALA A 151 -9.84 9.96 18.04
N LEU A 152 -8.56 9.71 17.75
CA LEU A 152 -7.88 10.27 16.59
C LEU A 152 -8.41 9.71 15.26
N LYS A 153 -8.72 8.41 15.20
CA LYS A 153 -9.36 7.81 14.01
C LYS A 153 -10.74 8.40 13.78
N GLN A 154 -11.51 8.62 14.84
CA GLN A 154 -12.81 9.28 14.75
C GLN A 154 -12.66 10.72 14.25
N ARG A 155 -11.70 11.48 14.79
CA ARG A 155 -11.37 12.83 14.32
C ARG A 155 -10.99 12.87 12.84
N LEU A 156 -10.25 11.88 12.33
CA LEU A 156 -9.92 11.80 10.90
C LEU A 156 -11.16 11.64 10.01
N ARG A 157 -12.19 10.92 10.47
CA ARG A 157 -13.46 10.77 9.75
C ARG A 157 -14.26 12.08 9.72
N GLU A 158 -14.14 12.89 10.76
CA GLU A 158 -14.86 14.17 10.91
C GLU A 158 -14.24 15.34 10.14
N LEU A 159 -13.01 15.19 9.63
CA LEU A 159 -12.27 16.24 8.91
C LEU A 159 -12.37 16.02 7.38
N PRO A 160 -13.33 16.64 6.66
CA PRO A 160 -13.41 16.57 5.20
C PRO A 160 -12.24 17.29 4.50
N ASP A 161 -11.90 16.84 3.29
CA ASP A 161 -10.52 16.84 2.78
C ASP A 161 -10.01 17.96 1.84
N PRO A 162 -10.56 19.20 1.79
CA PRO A 162 -9.77 20.30 1.20
C PRO A 162 -9.11 21.22 2.24
N GLY A 163 -9.83 21.61 3.29
CA GLY A 163 -9.44 22.75 4.14
C GLY A 163 -8.57 22.40 5.35
N ARG A 164 -8.47 21.13 5.73
CA ARG A 164 -7.87 20.69 7.01
C ARG A 164 -6.81 19.60 6.85
N ARG A 165 -6.11 19.62 5.72
CA ARG A 165 -5.06 18.64 5.41
C ARG A 165 -3.95 18.59 6.46
N ALA A 166 -3.58 19.76 7.02
CA ALA A 166 -2.58 19.84 8.08
C ALA A 166 -3.02 19.14 9.36
N ASP A 167 -4.25 19.39 9.83
CA ASP A 167 -4.81 18.75 11.04
C ASP A 167 -4.89 17.22 10.88
N ARG A 168 -5.29 16.76 9.69
CA ARG A 168 -5.32 15.33 9.36
C ARG A 168 -3.93 14.71 9.39
N GLN A 169 -2.94 15.40 8.82
CA GLN A 169 -1.56 14.93 8.84
C GLN A 169 -1.04 14.78 10.28
N VAL A 170 -1.31 15.75 11.16
CA VAL A 170 -0.93 15.68 12.58
C VAL A 170 -1.59 14.48 13.26
N ALA A 171 -2.89 14.29 13.07
CA ALA A 171 -3.61 13.15 13.66
C ALA A 171 -3.08 11.80 13.12
N ALA A 172 -2.80 11.71 11.82
CA ALA A 172 -2.25 10.51 11.21
C ALA A 172 -0.85 10.17 11.73
N LEU A 173 0.04 11.17 11.85
CA LEU A 173 1.38 10.98 12.42
C LEU A 173 1.32 10.54 13.89
N ARG A 174 0.39 11.11 14.69
CA ARG A 174 0.21 10.66 16.08
C ARG A 174 -0.31 9.23 16.16
N ILE A 175 -1.23 8.81 15.29
CA ILE A 175 -1.70 7.40 15.22
C ILE A 175 -0.55 6.44 14.93
N LEU A 176 0.37 6.81 14.03
CA LEU A 176 1.56 6.00 13.75
C LEU A 176 2.47 5.90 14.96
N ALA A 177 2.79 7.04 15.61
CA ALA A 177 3.60 7.05 16.82
C ALA A 177 2.99 6.22 17.96
N ILE A 178 1.66 6.31 18.18
CA ILE A 178 0.96 5.47 19.17
C ILE A 178 1.08 3.98 18.82
N THR A 179 1.07 3.63 17.53
CA THR A 179 1.21 2.23 17.09
C THR A 179 2.60 1.70 17.46
N ASP A 180 3.66 2.48 17.20
CA ASP A 180 5.02 2.12 17.61
C ASP A 180 5.16 1.99 19.14
N GLU A 181 4.55 2.91 19.90
CA GLU A 181 4.53 2.86 21.38
C GLU A 181 3.80 1.61 21.90
N LEU A 182 2.64 1.28 21.31
CA LEU A 182 1.88 0.08 21.66
C LEU A 182 2.64 -1.21 21.38
N ASP A 183 3.33 -1.31 20.24
CA ASP A 183 4.12 -2.49 19.87
C ASP A 183 5.22 -2.77 20.90
N VAL A 184 5.89 -1.71 21.40
CA VAL A 184 6.90 -1.85 22.47
C VAL A 184 6.26 -2.31 23.78
N LEU A 185 5.14 -1.72 24.18
CA LEU A 185 4.44 -2.11 25.41
C LEU A 185 3.94 -3.56 25.35
N PHE A 186 3.34 -3.97 24.23
CA PHE A 186 2.89 -5.35 24.03
C PHE A 186 4.05 -6.34 24.07
N ALA A 187 5.16 -6.03 23.39
CA ALA A 187 6.35 -6.88 23.46
C ALA A 187 6.87 -7.05 24.90
N LYS A 188 6.84 -6.00 25.72
CA LYS A 188 7.23 -6.08 27.15
C LYS A 188 6.25 -6.90 27.99
N ILE A 189 4.95 -6.72 27.78
CA ILE A 189 3.89 -7.46 28.48
C ILE A 189 3.94 -8.95 28.11
N ASP A 190 4.09 -9.25 26.82
CA ASP A 190 4.20 -10.63 26.32
C ASP A 190 5.47 -11.31 26.85
N TYR A 191 6.60 -10.60 26.87
CA TYR A 191 7.83 -11.10 27.49
C TYR A 191 7.62 -11.46 28.98
N PHE A 192 6.93 -10.60 29.74
CA PHE A 192 6.61 -10.89 31.14
C PHE A 192 5.69 -12.11 31.27
N ARG A 193 4.68 -12.23 30.40
CA ARG A 193 3.77 -13.39 30.38
C ARG A 193 4.51 -14.70 30.09
N GLU A 194 5.49 -14.69 29.20
CA GLU A 194 6.25 -15.87 28.82
C GLU A 194 7.35 -16.24 29.84
N HIS A 195 8.01 -15.25 30.44
CA HIS A 195 9.21 -15.47 31.26
C HIS A 195 9.05 -15.16 32.76
N GLY A 196 7.93 -14.55 33.17
CA GLY A 196 7.66 -14.18 34.56
C GLY A 196 8.56 -13.07 35.11
N ARG A 197 9.25 -12.30 34.25
CA ARG A 197 10.14 -11.20 34.66
C ARG A 197 10.05 -10.02 33.68
N VAL A 198 10.21 -8.80 34.19
CA VAL A 198 10.15 -7.59 33.37
C VAL A 198 11.45 -7.47 32.55
N PRO A 199 11.39 -7.21 31.23
CA PRO A 199 12.59 -6.99 30.44
C PRO A 199 13.27 -5.70 30.92
N GLN A 200 14.55 -5.82 31.28
CA GLN A 200 15.37 -4.66 31.58
C GLN A 200 15.62 -3.89 30.30
N ASP A 201 15.49 -2.57 30.33
CA ASP A 201 15.86 -1.73 29.21
C ASP A 201 17.36 -1.92 28.93
N ILE A 202 17.66 -2.68 27.89
CA ILE A 202 19.01 -2.77 27.36
C ILE A 202 19.25 -1.41 26.73
N VAL A 203 19.83 -0.50 27.50
CA VAL A 203 20.38 0.74 26.97
C VAL A 203 21.54 0.34 26.08
N ILE A 204 21.25 0.04 24.82
CA ILE A 204 22.27 -0.08 23.79
C ILE A 204 22.88 1.32 23.74
N LYS A 205 24.08 1.48 24.29
CA LYS A 205 24.77 2.76 24.24
C LYS A 205 24.91 3.08 22.76
N GLU A 206 24.46 4.27 22.34
CA GLU A 206 24.47 4.63 20.92
C GLU A 206 25.84 4.45 20.26
N ASP A 207 26.90 4.51 21.05
CA ASP A 207 28.28 4.29 20.63
C ASP A 207 28.53 2.87 20.11
N ASP A 208 27.81 1.86 20.63
CA ASP A 208 27.91 0.47 20.19
C ASP A 208 27.31 0.26 18.78
N ILE A 209 26.35 1.09 18.36
CA ILE A 209 25.72 1.01 17.02
C ILE A 209 26.50 1.83 15.98
N LYS A 210 27.22 2.88 16.41
CA LYS A 210 27.98 3.77 15.51
C LYS A 210 29.14 3.04 14.84
N LEU A 211 29.84 2.16 15.57
CA LEU A 211 31.02 1.45 15.05
C LEU A 211 30.69 0.49 13.89
N PRO A 212 29.69 -0.43 13.99
CA PRO A 212 29.30 -1.28 12.87
C PRO A 212 28.84 -0.49 11.63
N LYS A 213 28.06 0.58 11.82
CA LYS A 213 27.58 1.42 10.72
C LYS A 213 28.73 2.13 10.02
N ARG A 214 29.68 2.69 10.78
CA ARG A 214 30.89 3.34 10.24
C ARG A 214 31.76 2.34 9.46
N MET A 215 31.93 1.13 9.99
CA MET A 215 32.66 0.04 9.33
C MET A 215 32.04 -0.32 7.96
N LEU A 216 30.72 -0.48 7.88
CA LEU A 216 30.02 -0.79 6.63
C LEU A 216 30.16 0.32 5.58
N ASN A 217 30.08 1.58 6.00
CA ASN A 217 30.29 2.71 5.11
C ASN A 217 31.71 2.74 4.54
N ILE A 218 32.73 2.50 5.38
CA ILE A 218 34.13 2.45 4.94
C ILE A 218 34.36 1.32 3.95
N ARG A 219 33.82 0.12 4.20
CA ARG A 219 33.87 -1.00 3.24
C ARG A 219 33.25 -0.61 1.89
N THR A 220 32.15 0.13 1.91
CA THR A 220 31.52 0.64 0.68
C THR A 220 32.42 1.63 -0.07
N TYR A 221 33.09 2.54 0.64
CA TYR A 221 34.04 3.48 0.03
C TYR A 221 35.28 2.78 -0.56
N ILE A 222 35.81 1.77 0.13
CA ILE A 222 36.91 0.92 -0.38
C ILE A 222 36.49 0.27 -1.71
N SER A 223 35.35 -0.41 -1.74
CA SER A 223 34.84 -1.08 -2.95
C SER A 223 34.62 -0.11 -4.10
N LYS A 224 34.03 1.07 -3.83
CA LYS A 224 33.83 2.12 -4.85
C LYS A 224 35.15 2.69 -5.37
N THR A 225 36.15 2.85 -4.51
CA THR A 225 37.47 3.38 -4.87
C THR A 225 38.24 2.39 -5.73
N LEU A 226 38.24 1.10 -5.36
CA LEU A 226 38.81 0.02 -6.18
C LEU A 226 38.19 -0.04 -7.57
N LYS A 227 36.86 0.06 -7.67
CA LYS A 227 36.16 0.10 -8.96
C LYS A 227 36.64 1.28 -9.82
N LYS A 228 36.77 2.48 -9.24
CA LYS A 228 37.28 3.67 -9.94
C LYS A 228 38.73 3.53 -10.38
N ILE A 229 39.59 2.87 -9.59
CA ILE A 229 40.99 2.60 -9.96
C ILE A 229 41.04 1.71 -11.21
N ASN A 230 40.22 0.65 -11.23
CA ASN A 230 40.16 -0.29 -12.35
C ASN A 230 39.61 0.37 -13.63
N GLU A 231 38.64 1.27 -13.51
CA GLU A 231 38.03 1.98 -14.64
C GLU A 231 38.90 3.15 -15.18
N SER A 232 39.78 3.71 -14.35
CA SER A 232 40.61 4.86 -14.75
C SER A 232 41.73 4.45 -15.71
N LYS A 233 41.91 5.18 -16.82
CA LYS A 233 43.04 4.97 -17.74
C LYS A 233 44.26 5.84 -17.42
N ASP A 234 44.06 6.92 -16.68
CA ASP A 234 45.11 7.88 -16.34
C ASP A 234 45.92 7.42 -15.12
N THR A 235 47.25 7.38 -15.29
CA THR A 235 48.22 6.97 -14.27
C THR A 235 48.33 7.96 -13.12
N ALA A 236 48.17 9.26 -13.36
CA ALA A 236 48.20 10.27 -12.31
C ALA A 236 46.97 10.11 -11.40
N LYS A 237 45.79 10.00 -12.01
CA LYS A 237 44.52 9.76 -11.29
C LYS A 237 44.50 8.44 -10.52
N LYS A 238 45.15 7.38 -11.03
CA LYS A 238 45.30 6.12 -10.28
C LYS A 238 46.08 6.31 -8.99
N LYS A 239 47.22 7.02 -9.03
CA LYS A 239 48.02 7.31 -7.84
C LYS A 239 47.25 8.11 -6.79
N GLU A 240 46.41 9.04 -7.21
CA GLU A 240 45.53 9.79 -6.29
C GLU A 240 44.50 8.88 -5.62
N LEU A 241 43.83 8.03 -6.40
CA LEU A 241 42.84 7.09 -5.88
C LEU A 241 43.46 6.02 -4.96
N GLU A 242 44.71 5.60 -5.22
CA GLU A 242 45.46 4.71 -4.33
C GLU A 242 45.72 5.34 -2.95
N LYS A 243 46.04 6.64 -2.90
CA LYS A 243 46.17 7.36 -1.62
C LYS A 243 44.85 7.40 -0.85
N VAL A 244 43.74 7.62 -1.56
CA VAL A 244 42.39 7.61 -0.95
C VAL A 244 42.04 6.20 -0.45
N LEU A 245 42.39 5.16 -1.20
CA LEU A 245 42.18 3.77 -0.79
C LEU A 245 42.94 3.45 0.50
N GLU A 246 44.20 3.89 0.59
CA GLU A 246 45.03 3.67 1.78
C GLU A 246 44.47 4.39 3.01
N HIS A 247 43.96 5.61 2.84
CA HIS A 247 43.26 6.34 3.90
C HIS A 247 42.06 5.56 4.45
N TRP A 248 41.20 5.02 3.58
CA TRP A 248 40.04 4.24 4.02
C TRP A 248 40.42 2.90 4.67
N ARG A 249 41.49 2.24 4.19
CA ARG A 249 42.01 1.02 4.81
C ARG A 249 42.54 1.29 6.22
N LYS A 250 43.26 2.40 6.41
CA LYS A 250 43.73 2.80 7.73
C LYS A 250 42.57 3.03 8.70
N GLN A 251 41.54 3.78 8.28
CA GLN A 251 40.35 3.97 9.11
C GLN A 251 39.60 2.67 9.42
N LEU A 252 39.58 1.72 8.48
CA LEU A 252 39.00 0.41 8.73
C LEU A 252 39.78 -0.33 9.83
N SER A 253 41.12 -0.33 9.76
CA SER A 253 41.95 -0.97 10.78
C SER A 253 41.81 -0.32 12.17
N GLU A 254 41.66 1.02 12.23
CA GLU A 254 41.41 1.73 13.49
C GLU A 254 40.09 1.27 14.14
N ILE A 255 39.02 1.14 13.35
CA ILE A 255 37.72 0.66 13.85
C ILE A 255 37.76 -0.82 14.24
N GLU A 256 38.48 -1.65 13.47
CA GLU A 256 38.64 -3.07 13.80
C GLU A 256 39.46 -3.30 15.08
N THR A 257 40.30 -2.34 15.49
CA THR A 257 41.00 -2.38 16.79
C THR A 257 40.17 -1.81 17.95
N GLU A 258 39.15 -1.01 17.68
CA GLU A 258 38.24 -0.44 18.68
C GLU A 258 37.07 -1.39 19.03
N LEU A 259 36.74 -2.33 18.14
CA LEU A 259 35.74 -3.40 18.32
C LEU A 259 36.32 -4.59 19.08
#